data_AF-A0A914GDM8-F1
#
_entry.id   AF-A0A914GDM8-F1
#
_cell.length_a   1.000
_cell.length_b   1.000
_cell.length_c   1.000
_cell.angle_alpha   90.00
_cell.angle_beta   90.00
_cell.angle_gamma   90.00
#
_symmetry.space_group_name_H-M   'P 1'
#
loop_
_entity.id
_entity.type
_entity.pdbx_description
1 polymer ?
#
loop_
_entity_poly.entity_id
_entity_poly.type
_entity_poly.pdbx_seq_one_letter_code
_entity_poly.pdbx_strand_id
1 'polypeptide(L)'
;HKVTFDLSPEQDKPGPSTSSKPKKEKKAPEQKEEREEPIVKPLSEEEELQRLKTLLLLSNMSPEQLERYETMRRASFPKSAIRRLIQQATGNTCTQSVVIAVAGMAKVFVGELIEEALDIK
;
A
#
# COMPACT_ATOMS: atom_id res chain seq x y z
N HIS A 1 -11.80 -20.66 -25.14
CA HIS A 1 -10.50 -20.08 -25.53
C HIS A 1 -9.75 -19.67 -24.25
N LYS A 2 -8.82 -20.50 -23.80
CA LYS A 2 -7.85 -20.19 -22.74
C LYS A 2 -6.60 -19.68 -23.44
N VAL A 3 -6.12 -18.49 -23.09
CA VAL A 3 -4.83 -17.99 -23.58
C VAL A 3 -3.80 -18.30 -22.51
N THR A 4 -2.99 -19.33 -22.76
CA THR A 4 -1.77 -19.67 -22.02
C THR A 4 -0.63 -18.86 -22.61
N PHE A 5 0.06 -18.05 -21.79
CA PHE A 5 1.28 -17.36 -22.18
C PHE A 5 2.47 -18.15 -21.63
N ASP A 6 3.16 -18.84 -22.53
CA ASP A 6 4.35 -19.63 -22.27
C ASP A 6 5.58 -18.73 -22.42
N LEU A 7 6.40 -18.66 -21.37
CA LEU A 7 7.72 -18.04 -21.41
C LEU A 7 8.66 -18.89 -20.54
N SER A 8 9.41 -19.79 -21.19
CA SER A 8 10.65 -20.33 -20.67
C SER A 8 11.87 -19.66 -21.34
N PRO A 9 13.04 -19.65 -20.67
CA PRO A 9 14.09 -18.66 -20.88
C PRO A 9 15.28 -19.18 -21.71
N GLU A 10 15.97 -18.29 -22.43
CA GLU A 10 17.16 -18.61 -23.22
C GLU A 10 18.45 -18.17 -22.49
N GLN A 11 19.40 -19.09 -22.34
CA GLN A 11 20.74 -18.93 -21.74
C GLN A 11 21.83 -19.26 -22.77
N ASP A 12 22.93 -18.46 -22.82
CA ASP A 12 24.36 -18.91 -22.90
C ASP A 12 25.31 -17.67 -22.89
N LYS A 13 26.18 -17.37 -21.89
CA LYS A 13 27.54 -17.87 -21.45
C LYS A 13 28.75 -17.43 -22.33
N PRO A 14 30.05 -17.44 -21.87
CA PRO A 14 30.68 -17.48 -20.51
C PRO A 14 31.97 -16.61 -20.23
N GLY A 15 32.29 -16.39 -18.93
CA GLY A 15 33.64 -16.48 -18.27
C GLY A 15 34.46 -15.20 -17.92
N PRO A 16 35.45 -15.22 -16.96
CA PRO A 16 35.86 -16.30 -16.04
C PRO A 16 36.04 -15.95 -14.52
N SER A 17 35.92 -16.99 -13.69
CA SER A 17 36.63 -17.34 -12.44
C SER A 17 37.01 -16.30 -11.35
N THR A 18 36.49 -16.48 -10.13
CA THR A 18 37.31 -16.73 -8.93
C THR A 18 36.59 -17.67 -7.94
N SER A 19 37.27 -18.75 -7.56
CA SER A 19 36.98 -19.78 -6.55
C SER A 19 36.62 -19.22 -5.17
N SER A 20 35.70 -19.79 -4.39
CA SER A 20 35.99 -20.95 -3.50
C SER A 20 34.74 -21.39 -2.69
N LYS A 21 34.60 -22.71 -2.46
CA LYS A 21 33.58 -23.42 -1.63
C LYS A 21 34.20 -23.77 -0.26
N PRO A 22 33.45 -24.10 0.84
CA PRO A 22 32.60 -25.31 0.90
C PRO A 22 31.32 -25.29 1.77
N LYS A 23 30.54 -26.37 1.61
CA LYS A 23 29.19 -26.73 2.12
C LYS A 23 28.99 -26.68 3.66
N LYS A 24 27.75 -26.39 4.09
CA LYS A 24 27.09 -27.02 5.26
C LYS A 24 25.58 -27.12 5.06
N GLU A 25 25.08 -28.36 5.04
CA GLU A 25 23.66 -28.70 5.14
C GLU A 25 23.06 -28.17 6.45
N LYS A 26 21.87 -27.57 6.37
CA LYS A 26 20.92 -27.50 7.49
C LYS A 26 19.51 -27.69 6.94
N LYS A 27 18.90 -28.84 7.29
CA LYS A 27 17.44 -29.03 7.29
C LYS A 27 16.82 -27.90 8.12
N ALA A 28 15.92 -27.13 7.53
CA ALA A 28 15.02 -26.23 8.24
C ALA A 28 13.58 -26.74 8.03
N PRO A 29 12.71 -26.67 9.06
CA PRO A 29 11.45 -27.40 9.08
C PRO A 29 10.41 -26.73 8.18
N GLU A 30 9.62 -27.55 7.47
CA GLU A 30 8.37 -27.12 6.85
C GLU A 30 7.47 -26.50 7.92
N GLN A 31 7.32 -25.17 7.87
CA GLN A 31 6.21 -24.50 8.53
C GLN A 31 4.94 -24.87 7.76
N LYS A 32 4.12 -25.73 8.34
CA LYS A 32 2.71 -25.83 7.98
C LYS A 32 2.08 -24.48 8.29
N GLU A 33 1.87 -23.65 7.27
CA GLU A 33 0.89 -22.57 7.33
C GLU A 33 -0.49 -23.23 7.47
N GLU A 34 -0.96 -23.36 8.72
CA GLU A 34 -2.39 -23.44 8.96
C GLU A 34 -3.01 -22.17 8.37
N ARG A 35 -3.70 -22.33 7.24
CA ARG A 35 -4.64 -21.33 6.75
C ARG A 35 -5.74 -21.21 7.80
N GLU A 36 -5.57 -20.27 8.73
CA GLU A 36 -6.69 -19.75 9.49
C GLU A 36 -7.69 -19.18 8.48
N GLU A 37 -8.85 -19.82 8.36
CA GLU A 37 -9.96 -19.24 7.61
C GLU A 37 -10.30 -17.89 8.27
N PRO A 38 -10.38 -16.79 7.50
CA PRO A 38 -10.68 -15.50 8.07
C PRO A 38 -12.09 -15.58 8.67
N ILE A 39 -12.17 -15.52 10.00
CA ILE A 39 -13.43 -15.41 10.73
C ILE A 39 -14.08 -14.09 10.27
N VAL A 40 -15.03 -14.19 9.33
CA VAL A 40 -15.84 -13.05 8.91
C VAL A 40 -16.75 -12.74 10.09
N LYS A 41 -16.32 -11.83 10.96
CA LYS A 41 -17.20 -11.25 11.97
C LYS A 41 -18.40 -10.64 11.21
N PRO A 42 -19.64 -10.94 11.62
CA PRO A 42 -20.78 -10.25 11.05
C PRO A 42 -20.55 -8.75 11.23
N LEU A 43 -20.66 -8.00 10.13
CA LEU A 43 -20.59 -6.54 10.17
C LEU A 43 -21.73 -6.06 11.07
N SER A 44 -21.45 -5.05 11.88
CA SER A 44 -22.53 -4.36 12.59
C SER A 44 -23.49 -3.74 11.57
N GLU A 45 -24.77 -3.61 11.94
CA GLU A 45 -25.78 -2.96 11.08
C GLU A 45 -25.31 -1.56 10.62
N GLU A 46 -24.59 -0.85 11.47
CA GLU A 46 -23.99 0.45 11.17
C GLU A 46 -22.92 0.38 10.06
N GLU A 47 -22.02 -0.60 10.12
CA GLU A 47 -20.99 -0.80 9.09
C GLU A 47 -21.60 -1.19 7.74
N GLU A 48 -22.67 -1.99 7.76
CA GLU A 48 -23.43 -2.33 6.55
C GLU A 48 -24.09 -1.08 5.95
N LEU A 49 -24.72 -0.25 6.78
CA LEU A 49 -25.33 1.00 6.36
C LEU A 49 -24.30 1.95 5.72
N GLN A 50 -23.13 2.10 6.35
CA GLN A 50 -22.03 2.93 5.85
C GLN A 50 -21.48 2.41 4.52
N ARG A 51 -21.35 1.08 4.40
CA ARG A 51 -20.92 0.44 3.16
C ARG A 51 -21.93 0.67 2.04
N LEU A 52 -23.22 0.48 2.30
CA LEU A 52 -24.28 0.74 1.32
C LEU A 52 -24.31 2.21 0.88
N LYS A 53 -24.19 3.14 1.83
CA LYS A 53 -24.09 4.58 1.54
C LYS A 53 -22.90 4.90 0.65
N THR A 54 -21.75 4.30 0.92
CA THR A 54 -20.54 4.45 0.11
C THR A 54 -20.78 3.93 -1.30
N LEU A 55 -21.32 2.72 -1.46
CA LEU A 55 -21.61 2.13 -2.78
C LEU A 55 -22.57 2.99 -3.61
N LEU A 56 -23.63 3.50 -2.99
CA LEU A 56 -24.59 4.39 -3.64
C LEU A 56 -23.94 5.69 -4.13
N LEU A 57 -23.05 6.27 -3.32
CA LEU A 57 -22.31 7.47 -3.73
C LEU A 57 -21.41 7.18 -4.94
N LEU A 58 -20.63 6.09 -4.88
CA LEU A 58 -19.71 5.71 -5.95
C LEU A 58 -20.45 5.39 -7.26
N SER A 59 -21.65 4.79 -7.20
CA SER A 59 -22.44 4.45 -8.39
C SER A 59 -23.06 5.66 -9.10
N ASN A 60 -23.24 6.77 -8.38
CA ASN A 60 -23.86 7.99 -8.93
C ASN A 60 -22.84 9.07 -9.34
N MET A 61 -21.54 8.82 -9.18
CA MET A 61 -20.49 9.72 -9.64
C MET A 61 -20.33 9.66 -11.16
N SER A 62 -19.97 10.79 -11.78
CA SER A 62 -19.49 10.80 -13.16
C SER A 62 -18.14 10.06 -13.28
N PRO A 63 -17.76 9.58 -14.47
CA PRO A 63 -16.47 8.88 -14.66
C PRO A 63 -15.26 9.70 -14.18
N GLU A 64 -15.29 11.01 -14.43
CA GLU A 64 -14.23 11.95 -14.04
C GLU A 64 -14.20 12.18 -12.52
N GLN A 65 -15.36 12.25 -11.86
CA GLN A 65 -15.45 12.34 -10.40
C GLN A 65 -14.93 11.07 -9.73
N LEU A 66 -15.26 9.90 -10.30
CA LEU A 66 -14.81 8.62 -9.79
C LEU A 66 -13.28 8.49 -9.89
N GLU A 67 -12.68 8.87 -11.02
CA GLU A 67 -11.22 8.86 -11.21
C GLU A 67 -10.50 9.76 -10.20
N ARG A 68 -11.00 10.97 -9.97
CA ARG A 68 -10.47 11.88 -8.96
C ARG A 68 -10.58 11.29 -7.55
N TYR A 69 -11.76 10.75 -7.20
CA TYR A 69 -11.98 10.12 -5.91
C TYR A 69 -11.04 8.94 -5.68
N GLU A 70 -10.90 8.07 -6.69
CA GLU A 70 -10.01 6.91 -6.67
C GLU A 70 -8.55 7.32 -6.41
N THR A 71 -8.11 8.39 -7.08
CA THR A 71 -6.78 8.96 -6.89
C THR A 71 -6.60 9.48 -5.47
N MET A 72 -7.54 10.30 -4.95
CA MET A 72 -7.50 10.85 -3.59
C MET A 72 -7.56 9.76 -2.51
N ARG A 73 -8.40 8.74 -2.71
CA ARG A 73 -8.56 7.61 -1.79
C ARG A 73 -7.24 6.85 -1.63
N ARG A 74 -6.54 6.58 -2.74
CA ARG A 74 -5.26 5.86 -2.74
C ARG A 74 -4.05 6.75 -2.43
N ALA A 75 -4.19 8.08 -2.54
CA ALA A 75 -3.10 9.01 -2.28
C ALA A 75 -2.57 8.85 -0.86
N SER A 76 -1.25 8.77 -0.73
CA SER A 76 -0.55 8.72 0.55
C SER A 76 0.86 9.30 0.39
N PHE A 77 1.38 9.88 1.46
CA PHE A 77 2.76 10.36 1.46
C PHE A 77 3.73 9.18 1.66
N PRO A 78 4.82 9.10 0.87
CA PRO A 78 5.84 8.08 1.06
C PRO A 78 6.45 8.16 2.46
N LYS A 79 6.34 7.07 3.23
CA LYS A 79 6.81 7.00 4.63
C LYS A 79 8.29 7.34 4.78
N SER A 80 9.13 6.97 3.79
CA SER A 80 10.55 7.28 3.76
C SER A 80 10.84 8.78 3.63
N ALA A 81 10.07 9.49 2.79
CA ALA A 81 10.17 10.93 2.62
C ALA A 81 9.76 11.66 3.90
N ILE A 82 8.62 11.29 4.49
CA ILE A 82 8.13 11.86 5.76
C ILE A 82 9.14 11.62 6.89
N ARG A 83 9.65 10.38 7.02
CA ARG A 83 10.69 10.04 8.00
C ARG A 83 11.94 10.90 7.84
N ARG A 84 12.41 11.10 6.61
CA ARG A 84 13.57 11.96 6.31
C ARG A 84 13.31 13.41 6.71
N LEU A 85 12.14 13.96 6.38
CA LEU A 85 11.77 15.32 6.74
C LEU A 85 11.72 15.52 8.27
N ILE A 86 11.09 14.60 9.00
CA ILE A 86 11.04 14.65 10.47
C ILE A 86 12.45 14.61 11.06
N GLN A 87 13.30 13.70 10.56
CA GLN A 87 14.69 13.57 11.01
C GLN A 87 15.52 14.82 10.70
N GLN A 88 15.30 15.45 9.54
CA GLN A 88 15.98 16.68 9.16
C GLN A 88 15.54 17.87 10.01
N ALA A 89 14.26 17.95 10.36
CA ALA A 89 13.72 19.06 11.16
C ALA A 89 14.05 18.95 12.65
N THR A 90 14.00 17.74 13.22
CA THR A 90 14.16 17.52 14.67
C THR A 90 15.56 17.04 15.06
N GLY A 91 16.36 16.52 14.11
CA GLY A 91 17.66 15.91 14.41
C GLY A 91 17.58 14.53 15.08
N ASN A 92 16.37 14.03 15.36
CA ASN A 92 16.14 12.76 16.05
C ASN A 92 15.43 11.73 15.17
N THR A 93 15.74 10.45 15.40
CA THR A 93 15.07 9.32 14.75
C THR A 93 13.65 9.16 15.28
N CYS A 94 12.67 9.01 14.39
CA CYS A 94 11.25 8.85 14.74
C CYS A 94 10.77 7.39 14.63
N THR A 95 9.75 7.02 15.40
CA THR A 95 9.12 5.69 15.31
C THR A 95 8.14 5.62 14.13
N GLN A 96 7.75 4.41 13.73
CA GLN A 96 6.81 4.21 12.62
C GLN A 96 5.43 4.84 12.91
N SER A 97 4.96 4.82 14.15
CA SER A 97 3.69 5.44 14.56
C SER A 97 3.70 6.95 14.35
N VAL A 98 4.82 7.61 14.68
CA VAL A 98 4.99 9.06 14.44
C VAL A 98 4.94 9.36 12.95
N VAL A 99 5.62 8.57 12.12
CA VAL A 99 5.60 8.74 10.66
C VAL A 99 4.19 8.58 10.09
N ILE A 100 3.41 7.62 10.58
CA ILE A 100 2.02 7.41 10.16
C ILE A 100 1.14 8.59 10.59
N ALA A 101 1.28 9.03 11.84
CA ALA A 101 0.50 10.16 12.36
C ALA A 101 0.76 11.44 11.57
N VAL A 102 2.03 11.78 11.33
CA VAL A 102 2.42 12.97 10.56
C VAL A 102 1.95 12.88 9.11
N ALA A 103 2.08 11.71 8.48
CA ALA A 103 1.56 11.49 7.13
C ALA A 103 0.02 11.65 7.06
N GLY A 104 -0.69 11.17 8.09
CA GLY A 104 -2.15 11.34 8.21
C GLY A 104 -2.55 12.80 8.37
N MET A 105 -1.92 13.53 9.30
CA MET A 105 -2.17 14.96 9.50
C MET A 105 -1.88 15.77 8.24
N ALA A 106 -0.77 15.49 7.55
CA ALA A 106 -0.46 16.15 6.29
C ALA A 106 -1.52 15.88 5.20
N LYS A 107 -2.09 14.68 5.15
CA LYS A 107 -3.15 14.34 4.19
C LYS A 107 -4.43 15.12 4.47
N VAL A 108 -4.82 15.22 5.74
CA VAL A 108 -5.99 16.00 6.16
C VAL A 108 -5.80 17.47 5.81
N PHE A 109 -4.64 18.06 6.17
CA PHE A 109 -4.33 19.45 5.88
C PHE A 109 -4.39 19.78 4.38
N VAL A 110 -3.84 18.92 3.51
CA VAL A 110 -3.90 19.14 2.07
C VAL A 110 -5.34 19.01 1.54
N GLY A 111 -6.15 18.12 2.11
CA GLY A 111 -7.58 18.02 1.78
C GLY A 111 -8.33 19.31 2.09
N GLU A 112 -8.21 19.78 3.34
CA GLU A 112 -8.82 21.03 3.80
C GLU A 112 -8.36 22.22 2.93
N LEU A 113 -7.07 22.31 2.63
CA LEU A 113 -6.53 23.38 1.78
C LEU A 113 -7.14 23.38 0.37
N ILE A 114 -7.34 22.21 -0.23
CA ILE A 114 -7.94 22.10 -1.57
C ILE A 114 -9.43 22.45 -1.52
N GLU A 115 -10.14 22.02 -0.48
CA GLU A 115 -11.55 22.34 -0.27
C GLU A 115 -11.75 23.86 -0.14
N GLU A 116 -10.99 24.52 0.74
CA GLU A 116 -11.01 25.99 0.89
C GLU A 116 -10.64 26.71 -0.40
N ALA A 117 -9.65 26.21 -1.15
CA ALA A 117 -9.26 26.80 -2.43
C ALA A 117 -10.33 26.63 -3.53
N LEU A 118 -11.21 25.64 -3.42
CA LEU A 118 -12.34 25.44 -4.32
C LEU A 118 -13.54 26.30 -3.92
N ASP A 119 -13.74 26.58 -2.63
CA ASP A 119 -14.82 27.44 -2.13
C ASP A 119 -14.62 28.93 -2.49
N ILE A 120 -13.38 29.36 -2.74
CA ILE A 120 -13.04 30.74 -3.14
C ILE A 120 -13.27 31.00 -4.65
N LYS A 121 -13.54 29.97 -5.46
CA LYS A 121 -13.79 30.09 -6.90
C LYS A 121 -15.23 30.44 -7.25
#